data_AF-A0A925MBZ6-F1
#
_entry.id   AF-A0A925MBZ6-F1
#
_cell.length_a   1.000
_cell.length_b   1.000
_cell.length_c   1.000
_cell.angle_alpha   90.00
_cell.angle_beta   90.00
_cell.angle_gamma   90.00
#
_symmetry.space_group_name_H-M   'P 1'
#
loop_
_entity.id
_entity.type
_entity.pdbx_description
1 polymer ?
#
loop_
_entity_poly.entity_id
_entity_poly.type
_entity_poly.pdbx_seq_one_letter_code
_entity_poly.pdbx_strand_id
1 'polypeptide(L)'
;PARPARLVGITVLGVAAGMCNEHTGPTLLLFIVAYNAWTWWTRRVHVPFRYLAALGALAGYALVFFAPGQSQRYEGLGEKYSLVQQVMVRGFSGNLDILQGLLYAAAPLLILLICIVAIGSLAEIVEHHDALPPAEVRRGQREAIVVVGLALMAGILITATVFASPKLGPRFYMHAMVVLLAGVMAIVRAYLHSPRSFAPFVVVAVIASTYAGARTIRSYYRHHHDSNVRLAELAQTPKGGVYTADAWAQVNETWWFLGDDFRDQKKRELAAKYFGLSRVLFRGSDLWATLGVSDVKLMMSYTFDPGLCIDELERFDLKPYIGRDVAAIHHQFLDTIAELQRSTTATLDTMDLVVTFRGTPPVLPRAKTYVARWRQGTLEGFTASHGRIGRTKDRIIKLPPELVARDWDTYLVAIGDTPRLLGKSSAGTFTYQPWRTAQYWVLACDADACFVTLALHHSI
;
A
#
# COMPACT_ATOMS: atom_id res chain seq x y z
N PRO A 1 24.06 40.41 -17.67
CA PRO A 1 24.72 39.10 -17.46
C PRO A 1 24.26 38.51 -16.12
N ALA A 2 23.97 37.21 -16.04
CA ALA A 2 23.63 36.59 -14.76
C ALA A 2 24.87 36.56 -13.85
N ARG A 3 24.72 36.90 -12.57
CA ARG A 3 25.81 36.81 -11.59
C ARG A 3 26.30 35.35 -11.52
N PRO A 4 27.62 35.08 -11.47
CA PRO A 4 28.18 33.72 -11.43
C PRO A 4 27.53 32.83 -10.36
N ALA A 5 27.29 33.37 -9.16
CA ALA A 5 26.60 32.66 -8.08
C ALA A 5 25.21 32.12 -8.47
N ARG A 6 24.44 32.86 -9.30
CA ARG A 6 23.13 32.42 -9.79
C ARG A 6 23.25 31.27 -10.78
N LEU A 7 24.27 31.31 -11.64
CA LEU A 7 24.54 30.24 -12.61
C LEU A 7 24.95 28.95 -11.91
N VAL A 8 25.82 29.06 -10.89
CA VAL A 8 26.20 27.95 -10.02
C VAL A 8 24.96 27.39 -9.30
N GLY A 9 24.17 28.25 -8.67
CA GLY A 9 22.94 27.84 -7.96
C GLY A 9 21.95 27.10 -8.87
N ILE A 10 21.72 27.58 -10.10
CA ILE A 10 20.85 26.91 -11.07
C ILE A 10 21.41 25.55 -11.50
N THR A 11 22.73 25.45 -11.67
CA THR A 11 23.39 24.17 -12.00
C THR A 11 23.21 23.17 -10.88
N VAL A 12 23.43 23.58 -9.62
CA VAL A 12 23.24 22.74 -8.42
C VAL A 12 21.79 22.29 -8.29
N LEU A 13 20.82 23.18 -8.51
CA LEU A 13 19.39 22.81 -8.54
C LEU A 13 19.08 21.83 -9.67
N GLY A 14 19.72 22.00 -10.83
CA GLY A 14 19.66 21.05 -11.94
C GLY A 14 20.14 19.66 -11.50
N VAL A 15 21.32 19.58 -10.87
CA VAL A 15 21.87 18.32 -10.33
C VAL A 15 20.89 17.69 -9.35
N ALA A 16 20.39 18.45 -8.38
CA ALA A 16 19.42 17.95 -7.41
C ALA A 16 18.15 17.40 -8.09
N ALA A 17 17.61 18.10 -9.09
CA ALA A 17 16.44 17.65 -9.84
C ALA A 17 16.71 16.39 -10.66
N GLY A 18 17.90 16.29 -11.29
CA GLY A 18 18.34 15.08 -11.99
C GLY A 18 18.52 13.89 -11.05
N MET A 19 18.90 14.14 -9.80
CA MET A 19 19.08 13.11 -8.77
C MET A 19 17.79 12.56 -8.17
N CYS A 20 16.63 13.16 -8.44
CA CYS A 20 15.39 12.75 -7.79
C CYS A 20 14.95 11.32 -8.18
N ASN A 21 15.04 10.97 -9.45
CA ASN A 21 14.57 9.67 -9.94
C ASN A 21 15.10 9.36 -11.35
N GLU A 22 15.29 8.07 -11.65
CA GLU A 22 15.72 7.54 -12.95
C GLU A 22 14.83 8.00 -14.14
N HIS A 23 13.55 8.28 -13.89
CA HIS A 23 12.60 8.76 -14.89
C HIS A 23 12.52 10.30 -14.96
N THR A 24 12.93 11.01 -13.91
CA THR A 24 12.86 12.48 -13.85
C THR A 24 13.93 13.12 -14.71
N GLY A 25 15.17 12.68 -14.54
CA GLY A 25 16.33 13.24 -15.23
C GLY A 25 16.15 13.32 -16.75
N PRO A 26 15.93 12.18 -17.44
CA PRO A 26 15.76 12.15 -18.89
C PRO A 26 14.61 13.03 -19.38
N THR A 27 13.51 13.08 -18.64
CA THR A 27 12.34 13.83 -19.09
C THR A 27 12.45 15.32 -18.83
N LEU A 28 13.04 15.71 -17.70
CA LEU A 28 13.39 17.10 -17.46
C LEU A 28 14.36 17.61 -18.52
N LEU A 29 15.35 16.80 -18.90
CA LEU A 29 16.26 17.10 -20.01
C LEU A 29 15.50 17.30 -21.32
N LEU A 30 14.62 16.36 -21.68
CA LEU A 30 13.82 16.47 -22.89
C LEU A 30 12.96 17.74 -22.90
N PHE A 31 12.28 18.04 -21.78
CA PHE A 31 11.49 19.25 -21.62
C PHE A 31 12.35 20.52 -21.80
N ILE A 32 13.51 20.60 -21.14
CA ILE A 32 14.40 21.75 -21.24
C ILE A 32 14.94 21.89 -22.67
N VAL A 33 15.34 20.80 -23.33
CA VAL A 33 15.84 20.80 -24.71
C VAL A 33 14.74 21.26 -25.67
N ALA A 34 13.54 20.68 -25.58
CA ALA A 34 12.40 21.04 -26.42
C ALA A 34 12.01 22.52 -26.24
N TYR A 35 11.98 22.99 -24.99
CA TYR A 35 11.70 24.39 -24.69
C TYR A 35 12.78 25.34 -25.22
N ASN A 36 14.06 24.96 -25.11
CA ASN A 36 15.16 25.76 -25.69
C ASN A 36 15.10 25.78 -27.23
N ALA A 37 14.84 24.63 -27.87
CA ALA A 37 14.69 24.56 -29.33
C ALA A 37 13.52 25.42 -29.81
N TRP A 38 12.36 25.33 -29.14
CA TRP A 38 11.20 26.15 -29.47
C TRP A 38 11.47 27.65 -29.28
N THR A 39 12.06 28.05 -28.16
CA THR A 39 12.39 29.48 -27.92
C THR A 39 13.46 30.01 -28.87
N TRP A 40 14.42 29.16 -29.27
CA TRP A 40 15.39 29.49 -30.31
C TRP A 40 14.71 29.70 -31.66
N TRP A 41 13.87 28.77 -32.11
CA TRP A 41 13.19 28.88 -33.41
C TRP A 41 12.23 30.07 -33.48
N THR A 42 11.56 30.40 -32.37
CA THR A 42 10.57 31.48 -32.35
C THR A 42 11.14 32.86 -32.06
N ARG A 43 12.23 32.97 -31.29
CA ARG A 43 12.76 34.28 -30.85
C ARG A 43 14.24 34.50 -31.09
N ARG A 44 14.98 33.47 -31.50
CA ARG A 44 16.45 33.50 -31.62
C ARG A 44 17.15 33.94 -30.34
N VAL A 45 16.54 33.67 -29.17
CA VAL A 45 17.09 34.03 -27.86
C VAL A 45 17.80 32.84 -27.24
N HIS A 46 19.08 33.03 -26.89
CA HIS A 46 19.84 32.09 -26.06
C HIS A 46 19.89 32.57 -24.62
N VAL A 47 19.64 31.65 -23.69
CA VAL A 47 19.64 31.94 -22.26
C VAL A 47 20.60 30.97 -21.56
N PRO A 48 21.84 31.40 -21.24
CA PRO A 48 22.90 30.51 -20.75
C PRO A 48 22.51 29.64 -19.55
N PHE A 49 21.72 30.18 -18.61
CA PHE A 49 21.32 29.44 -17.42
C PHE A 49 20.45 28.21 -17.74
N ARG A 50 19.72 28.18 -18.86
CA ARG A 50 18.89 27.03 -19.25
C ARG A 50 19.74 25.83 -19.65
N TYR A 51 20.84 26.08 -20.35
CA TYR A 51 21.80 25.04 -20.71
C TYR A 51 22.52 24.52 -19.47
N LEU A 52 22.89 25.39 -18.54
CA LEU A 52 23.48 24.99 -17.27
C LEU A 52 22.51 24.17 -16.40
N ALA A 53 21.22 24.51 -16.38
CA ALA A 53 20.20 23.70 -15.73
C ALA A 53 20.10 22.30 -16.36
N ALA A 54 20.12 22.20 -17.69
CA ALA A 54 20.13 20.93 -18.40
C ALA A 54 21.40 20.12 -18.10
N LEU A 55 22.58 20.74 -18.15
CA LEU A 55 23.84 20.09 -17.80
C LEU A 55 23.83 19.59 -16.35
N GLY A 56 23.30 20.39 -15.42
CA GLY A 56 23.08 19.97 -14.04
C GLY A 56 22.17 18.74 -13.97
N ALA A 57 20.99 18.77 -14.60
CA ALA A 57 20.06 17.63 -14.63
C ALA A 57 20.68 16.36 -15.23
N LEU A 58 21.51 16.50 -16.27
CA LEU A 58 22.25 15.39 -16.87
C LEU A 58 23.27 14.81 -15.90
N ALA A 59 24.04 15.66 -15.23
CA ALA A 59 25.00 15.23 -14.22
C ALA A 59 24.29 14.54 -13.04
N GLY A 60 23.18 15.10 -12.55
CA GLY A 60 22.38 14.49 -11.49
C GLY A 60 21.80 13.13 -11.88
N TYR A 61 21.30 13.01 -13.10
CA TYR A 61 20.83 11.73 -13.65
C TYR A 61 21.96 10.69 -13.71
N ALA A 62 23.14 11.09 -14.21
CA ALA A 62 24.31 10.23 -14.24
C ALA A 62 24.71 9.78 -12.82
N LEU A 63 24.71 10.68 -11.84
CA LEU A 63 24.99 10.35 -10.44
C LEU A 63 24.01 9.31 -9.88
N VAL A 64 22.72 9.41 -10.21
CA VAL A 64 21.73 8.38 -9.82
C VAL A 64 22.00 7.07 -10.53
N PHE A 65 22.29 7.10 -11.82
CA PHE A 65 22.52 5.90 -12.62
C PHE A 65 23.76 5.11 -12.14
N PHE A 66 24.83 5.84 -11.80
CA PHE A 66 26.07 5.28 -11.28
C PHE A 66 26.11 5.20 -9.75
N ALA A 67 25.00 5.45 -9.06
CA ALA A 67 24.95 5.36 -7.61
C ALA A 67 25.23 3.90 -7.15
N PRO A 68 26.05 3.71 -6.10
CA PRO A 68 26.30 2.38 -5.54
C PRO A 68 24.98 1.68 -5.18
N GLY A 69 24.84 0.40 -5.57
CA GLY A 69 23.64 -0.40 -5.33
C GLY A 69 22.55 -0.30 -6.40
N GLN A 70 22.69 0.57 -7.42
CA GLN A 70 21.75 0.55 -8.55
C GLN A 70 21.80 -0.74 -9.36
N SER A 71 22.99 -1.29 -9.61
CA SER A 71 23.12 -2.59 -10.29
C SER A 71 22.33 -3.67 -9.55
N GLN A 72 22.47 -3.75 -8.23
CA GLN A 72 21.72 -4.70 -7.38
C GLN A 72 20.20 -4.46 -7.44
N ARG A 73 19.77 -3.20 -7.53
CA ARG A 73 18.35 -2.85 -7.69
C ARG A 73 17.79 -3.36 -9.03
N TYR A 74 18.58 -3.38 -10.10
CA TYR A 74 18.13 -3.77 -11.44
C TYR A 74 18.45 -5.22 -11.84
N GLU A 75 19.46 -5.86 -11.25
CA GLU A 75 19.80 -7.29 -11.49
C GLU A 75 18.58 -8.20 -11.29
N GLY A 76 17.74 -7.94 -10.28
CA GLY A 76 16.53 -8.75 -10.06
C GLY A 76 15.35 -8.45 -11.00
N LEU A 77 15.40 -7.36 -11.78
CA LEU A 77 14.26 -6.80 -12.52
C LEU A 77 14.44 -6.84 -14.04
N GLY A 78 15.65 -6.62 -14.54
CA GLY A 78 15.96 -6.60 -15.98
C GLY A 78 16.03 -7.99 -16.61
N GLU A 79 16.34 -9.02 -15.83
CA GLU A 79 16.62 -10.37 -16.34
C GLU A 79 15.36 -11.20 -16.63
N LYS A 80 14.19 -10.81 -16.08
CA LYS A 80 13.00 -11.68 -16.08
C LYS A 80 12.04 -11.44 -17.25
N TYR A 81 11.95 -10.20 -17.75
CA TYR A 81 10.97 -9.82 -18.77
C TYR A 81 11.50 -8.67 -19.63
N SER A 82 11.40 -8.82 -20.95
CA SER A 82 11.64 -7.70 -21.86
C SER A 82 10.59 -6.59 -21.67
N LEU A 83 10.88 -5.35 -22.10
CA LEU A 83 9.93 -4.22 -21.96
C LEU A 83 8.59 -4.53 -22.65
N VAL A 84 8.64 -5.14 -23.85
CA VAL A 84 7.45 -5.58 -24.59
C VAL A 84 6.68 -6.64 -23.80
N GLN A 85 7.40 -7.61 -23.22
CA GLN A 85 6.78 -8.66 -22.43
C GLN A 85 6.12 -8.11 -21.16
N GLN A 86 6.68 -7.08 -20.52
CA GLN A 86 6.03 -6.42 -19.37
C GLN A 86 4.70 -5.76 -19.77
N VAL A 87 4.67 -5.08 -20.93
CA VAL A 87 3.43 -4.48 -21.46
C VAL A 87 2.40 -5.56 -21.78
N MET A 88 2.83 -6.67 -22.39
CA MET A 88 1.94 -7.78 -22.75
C MET A 88 1.40 -8.52 -21.52
N VAL A 89 2.26 -8.86 -20.56
CA VAL A 89 1.88 -9.57 -19.31
C VAL A 89 0.91 -8.74 -18.49
N ARG A 90 1.07 -7.41 -18.47
CA ARG A 90 0.15 -6.50 -17.78
C ARG A 90 -1.25 -6.47 -18.44
N GLY A 91 -1.33 -6.78 -19.73
CA GLY A 91 -2.57 -6.81 -20.49
C GLY A 91 -3.22 -5.43 -20.65
N PHE A 92 -4.36 -5.38 -21.36
CA PHE A 92 -5.05 -4.12 -21.63
C PHE A 92 -5.51 -3.41 -20.34
N SER A 93 -6.11 -4.15 -19.40
CA SER A 93 -6.64 -3.58 -18.14
C SER A 93 -5.54 -2.90 -17.32
N GLY A 94 -4.42 -3.58 -17.04
CA GLY A 94 -3.37 -2.98 -16.23
C GLY A 94 -2.65 -1.81 -16.92
N ASN A 95 -2.64 -1.77 -18.25
CA ASN A 95 -2.15 -0.62 -19.01
C ASN A 95 -3.14 0.57 -18.95
N LEU A 96 -4.45 0.31 -18.96
CA LEU A 96 -5.47 1.33 -18.73
C LEU A 96 -5.39 1.92 -17.31
N ASP A 97 -5.09 1.09 -16.31
CA ASP A 97 -4.89 1.53 -14.92
C ASP A 97 -3.74 2.55 -14.80
N ILE A 98 -2.69 2.42 -15.63
CA ILE A 98 -1.59 3.40 -15.67
C ILE A 98 -2.09 4.75 -16.19
N LEU A 99 -2.87 4.74 -17.27
CA LEU A 99 -3.44 5.97 -17.84
C LEU A 99 -4.43 6.62 -16.87
N GLN A 100 -5.29 5.82 -16.24
CA GLN A 100 -6.23 6.28 -15.22
C GLN A 100 -5.48 6.87 -14.02
N GLY A 101 -4.40 6.22 -13.57
CA GLY A 101 -3.53 6.74 -12.52
C GLY A 101 -2.89 8.10 -12.88
N LEU A 102 -2.43 8.26 -14.12
CA LEU A 102 -1.93 9.55 -14.62
C LEU A 102 -3.01 10.62 -14.60
N LEU A 103 -4.20 10.33 -15.11
CA LEU A 103 -5.31 11.28 -15.16
C LEU A 103 -5.76 11.70 -13.75
N TYR A 104 -5.87 10.75 -12.81
CA TYR A 104 -6.18 11.07 -11.42
C TYR A 104 -5.11 11.91 -10.76
N ALA A 105 -3.83 11.62 -11.01
CA ALA A 105 -2.73 12.44 -10.50
C ALA A 105 -2.75 13.86 -11.11
N ALA A 106 -3.09 13.98 -12.40
CA ALA A 106 -3.14 15.25 -13.13
C ALA A 106 -4.35 16.12 -12.79
N ALA A 107 -5.49 15.51 -12.41
CA ALA A 107 -6.76 16.20 -12.24
C ALA A 107 -6.68 17.46 -11.34
N PRO A 108 -6.01 17.44 -10.16
CA PRO A 108 -5.89 18.64 -9.33
C PRO A 108 -5.13 19.79 -10.03
N LEU A 109 -4.07 19.48 -10.80
CA LEU A 109 -3.32 20.48 -11.55
C LEU A 109 -4.10 21.03 -12.74
N LEU A 110 -4.90 20.18 -13.41
CA LEU A 110 -5.76 20.61 -14.50
C LEU A 110 -6.90 21.52 -14.00
N ILE A 111 -7.52 21.17 -12.88
CA ILE A 111 -8.53 22.03 -12.22
C ILE A 111 -7.89 23.37 -11.83
N LEU A 112 -6.71 23.34 -11.22
CA LEU A 112 -5.97 24.56 -10.85
C LEU A 112 -5.68 25.43 -12.08
N LEU A 113 -5.23 24.83 -13.18
CA LEU A 113 -4.98 25.51 -14.45
C LEU A 113 -6.26 26.19 -14.96
N ILE A 114 -7.39 25.47 -14.99
CA ILE A 114 -8.69 26.03 -15.41
C ILE A 114 -9.09 27.21 -14.52
N CYS A 115 -8.95 27.08 -13.20
CA CYS A 115 -9.26 28.17 -12.27
C CYS A 115 -8.39 29.41 -12.51
N ILE A 116 -7.07 29.24 -12.74
CA ILE A 116 -6.16 30.36 -13.01
C ILE A 116 -6.56 31.07 -14.31
N VAL A 117 -6.81 30.31 -15.38
CA VAL A 117 -7.24 30.87 -16.67
C VAL A 117 -8.56 31.61 -16.52
N ALA A 118 -9.55 31.04 -15.82
CA ALA A 118 -10.85 31.66 -15.60
C ALA A 118 -10.73 32.97 -14.80
N ILE A 119 -10.00 32.95 -13.67
CA ILE A 119 -9.78 34.12 -12.82
C ILE A 119 -9.03 35.21 -13.57
N GLY A 120 -7.93 34.86 -14.26
CA GLY A 120 -7.15 35.82 -15.03
C GLY A 120 -7.95 36.42 -16.18
N SER A 121 -8.75 35.62 -16.89
CA SER A 121 -9.61 36.12 -17.97
C SER A 121 -10.72 37.05 -17.44
N LEU A 122 -11.31 36.75 -16.28
CA LEU A 122 -12.30 37.62 -15.64
C LEU A 122 -11.66 38.92 -15.15
N ALA A 123 -10.47 38.86 -14.55
CA ALA A 123 -9.72 40.04 -14.13
C ALA A 123 -9.36 40.93 -15.33
N GLU A 124 -8.96 40.34 -16.46
CA GLU A 124 -8.66 41.07 -17.70
C GLU A 124 -9.90 41.84 -18.19
N ILE A 125 -11.10 41.25 -18.14
CA ILE A 125 -12.37 41.92 -18.52
C ILE A 125 -12.69 43.10 -17.59
N VAL A 126 -12.44 42.97 -16.29
CA VAL A 126 -12.76 44.01 -15.29
C VAL A 126 -11.74 45.15 -15.29
N GLU A 127 -10.45 44.85 -15.49
CA GLU A 127 -9.35 45.81 -15.43
C GLU A 127 -9.05 46.50 -16.78
N HIS A 128 -9.92 46.35 -17.80
CA HIS A 128 -9.74 46.77 -19.20
C HIS A 128 -9.59 48.28 -19.46
N HIS A 129 -9.31 49.11 -18.45
CA HIS A 129 -9.17 50.55 -18.64
C HIS A 129 -7.75 51.09 -18.84
N ASP A 130 -6.67 50.48 -18.31
CA ASP A 130 -5.35 51.19 -18.36
C ASP A 130 -4.06 50.33 -18.47
N ALA A 131 -4.08 48.99 -18.45
CA ALA A 131 -2.88 48.27 -17.99
C ALA A 131 -1.83 47.81 -19.03
N LEU A 132 -2.14 47.28 -20.22
CA LEU A 132 -1.12 46.77 -21.16
C LEU A 132 -1.65 46.70 -22.60
N PRO A 133 -0.80 46.79 -23.65
CA PRO A 133 -1.24 46.56 -25.03
C PRO A 133 -1.79 45.13 -25.20
N PRO A 134 -3.00 44.94 -25.75
CA PRO A 134 -3.63 43.61 -25.90
C PRO A 134 -2.76 42.58 -26.66
N ALA A 135 -1.85 43.05 -27.52
CA ALA A 135 -0.94 42.21 -28.28
C ALA A 135 0.11 41.49 -27.39
N GLU A 136 0.63 42.16 -26.36
CA GLU A 136 1.65 41.58 -25.47
C GLU A 136 1.06 40.52 -24.54
N VAL A 137 -0.14 40.79 -24.01
CA VAL A 137 -0.90 39.84 -23.18
C VAL A 137 -1.22 38.57 -23.97
N ARG A 138 -1.83 38.70 -25.16
CA ARG A 138 -2.14 37.55 -26.04
C ARG A 138 -0.90 36.76 -26.43
N ARG A 139 0.23 37.43 -26.65
CA ARG A 139 1.51 36.76 -26.91
C ARG A 139 1.96 35.94 -25.71
N GLY A 140 1.93 36.51 -24.50
CA GLY A 140 2.25 35.81 -23.26
C GLY A 140 1.36 34.58 -23.02
N GLN A 141 0.06 34.71 -23.26
CA GLN A 141 -0.92 33.61 -23.15
C GLN A 141 -0.64 32.47 -24.14
N ARG A 142 -0.39 32.79 -25.42
CA ARG A 142 0.00 31.80 -26.45
C ARG A 142 1.28 31.07 -26.06
N GLU A 143 2.26 31.81 -25.56
CA GLU A 143 3.52 31.23 -25.10
C GLU A 143 3.29 30.27 -23.93
N ALA A 144 2.46 30.64 -22.95
CA ALA A 144 2.13 29.78 -21.83
C ALA A 144 1.42 28.49 -22.25
N ILE A 145 0.49 28.55 -23.22
CA ILE A 145 -0.17 27.36 -23.80
C ILE A 145 0.86 26.40 -24.41
N VAL A 146 1.86 26.92 -25.15
CA VAL A 146 2.92 26.07 -25.70
C VAL A 146 3.75 25.42 -24.60
N VAL A 147 4.08 26.14 -23.52
CA VAL A 147 4.81 25.55 -22.38
C VAL A 147 3.99 24.45 -21.70
N VAL A 148 2.68 24.65 -21.51
CA VAL A 148 1.80 23.59 -20.99
C VAL A 148 1.77 22.39 -21.92
N GLY A 149 1.67 22.59 -23.24
CA GLY A 149 1.72 21.51 -24.22
C GLY A 149 3.03 20.71 -24.16
N LEU A 150 4.17 21.40 -24.08
CA LEU A 150 5.48 20.78 -23.91
C LEU A 150 5.57 20.01 -22.58
N ALA A 151 5.04 20.58 -21.50
CA ALA A 151 5.03 19.96 -20.18
C ALA A 151 4.14 18.70 -20.13
N LEU A 152 2.96 18.74 -20.77
CA LEU A 152 2.06 17.59 -20.91
C LEU A 152 2.72 16.48 -21.73
N MET A 153 3.32 16.82 -22.87
CA MET A 153 4.04 15.85 -23.71
C MET A 153 5.19 15.20 -22.93
N ALA A 154 5.98 15.99 -22.20
CA ALA A 154 7.03 15.46 -21.33
C ALA A 154 6.44 14.56 -20.24
N GLY A 155 5.38 14.98 -19.53
CA GLY A 155 4.68 14.18 -18.53
C GLY A 155 4.15 12.83 -19.04
N ILE A 156 3.57 12.82 -20.25
CA ILE A 156 3.10 11.61 -20.93
C ILE A 156 4.29 10.71 -21.27
N LEU A 157 5.41 11.27 -21.76
CA LEU A 157 6.61 10.49 -22.07
C LEU A 157 7.24 9.87 -20.80
N ILE A 158 7.21 10.55 -19.64
CA ILE A 158 7.60 9.91 -18.35
C ILE A 158 6.72 8.70 -18.12
N THR A 159 5.41 8.89 -18.26
CA THR A 159 4.44 7.85 -17.98
C THR A 159 4.60 6.68 -18.95
N ALA A 160 4.99 6.94 -20.21
CA ALA A 160 5.35 5.90 -21.18
C ALA A 160 6.45 4.96 -20.62
N THR A 161 7.43 5.50 -19.89
CA THR A 161 8.47 4.67 -19.26
C THR A 161 7.95 3.80 -18.10
N VAL A 162 6.81 4.16 -17.49
CA VAL A 162 6.13 3.37 -16.44
C VAL A 162 5.51 2.11 -17.02
N PHE A 163 5.06 2.14 -18.28
CA PHE A 163 4.61 0.92 -18.98
C PHE A 163 5.72 -0.13 -19.05
N ALA A 164 6.97 0.33 -19.09
CA ALA A 164 8.16 -0.52 -19.13
C ALA A 164 8.77 -0.75 -17.73
N SER A 165 8.18 -0.17 -16.68
CA SER A 165 8.65 -0.35 -15.31
C SER A 165 8.02 -1.61 -14.69
N PRO A 166 8.83 -2.49 -14.09
CA PRO A 166 8.33 -3.65 -13.35
C PRO A 166 7.73 -3.26 -12.00
N LYS A 167 7.94 -2.02 -11.55
CA LYS A 167 7.33 -1.46 -10.35
C LYS A 167 6.21 -0.52 -10.77
N LEU A 168 5.02 -0.73 -10.21
CA LEU A 168 3.91 0.21 -10.28
C LEU A 168 3.72 0.88 -8.92
N GLY A 169 3.32 2.13 -8.93
CA GLY A 169 3.03 2.87 -7.71
C GLY A 169 2.75 4.34 -7.96
N PRO A 170 1.96 5.00 -7.08
CA PRO A 170 1.59 6.41 -7.24
C PRO A 170 2.79 7.36 -7.41
N ARG A 171 3.96 7.00 -6.86
CA ARG A 171 5.20 7.79 -6.96
C ARG A 171 5.66 8.06 -8.39
N PHE A 172 5.33 7.20 -9.35
CA PHE A 172 5.78 7.38 -10.74
C PHE A 172 5.15 8.60 -11.40
N TYR A 173 3.92 8.95 -11.00
CA TYR A 173 3.20 10.11 -11.55
C TYR A 173 3.71 11.44 -10.99
N MET A 174 4.38 11.45 -9.84
CA MET A 174 4.88 12.69 -9.22
C MET A 174 5.78 13.48 -10.18
N HIS A 175 6.62 12.79 -10.94
CA HIS A 175 7.54 13.43 -11.88
C HIS A 175 6.78 14.12 -13.03
N ALA A 176 5.75 13.46 -13.57
CA ALA A 176 4.88 14.06 -14.58
C ALA A 176 4.15 15.28 -14.02
N MET A 177 3.72 15.23 -12.74
CA MET A 177 3.07 16.34 -12.06
C MET A 177 4.00 17.53 -11.82
N VAL A 178 5.27 17.29 -11.48
CA VAL A 178 6.26 18.36 -11.31
C VAL A 178 6.51 19.08 -12.64
N VAL A 179 6.62 18.35 -13.75
CA VAL A 179 6.78 18.96 -15.08
C VAL A 179 5.51 19.72 -15.49
N LEU A 180 4.33 19.13 -15.27
CA LEU A 180 3.05 19.79 -15.53
C LEU A 180 2.90 21.08 -14.70
N LEU A 181 3.32 21.06 -13.44
CA LEU A 181 3.34 22.24 -12.58
C LEU A 181 4.21 23.36 -13.16
N ALA A 182 5.35 23.05 -13.80
CA ALA A 182 6.14 24.06 -14.51
C ALA A 182 5.36 24.71 -15.67
N GLY A 183 4.51 23.95 -16.36
CA GLY A 183 3.54 24.48 -17.34
C GLY A 183 2.48 25.37 -16.69
N VAL A 184 1.91 24.94 -15.55
CA VAL A 184 0.95 25.74 -14.77
C VAL A 184 1.58 27.08 -14.34
N MET A 185 2.86 27.09 -13.95
CA MET A 185 3.56 28.33 -13.60
C MET A 185 3.70 29.30 -14.78
N ALA A 186 3.79 28.81 -16.02
CA ALA A 186 3.77 29.66 -17.20
C ALA A 186 2.39 30.33 -17.38
N ILE A 187 1.30 29.59 -17.13
CA ILE A 187 -0.07 30.11 -17.14
C ILE A 187 -0.27 31.15 -16.03
N VAL A 188 0.17 30.86 -14.80
CA VAL A 188 0.12 31.81 -13.69
C VAL A 188 0.77 33.14 -14.09
N ARG A 189 1.97 33.10 -14.68
CA ARG A 189 2.67 34.33 -15.11
C ARG A 189 1.93 35.07 -16.23
N ALA A 190 1.23 34.36 -17.10
CA ALA A 190 0.53 34.93 -18.25
C ALA A 190 -0.88 35.45 -17.93
N TYR A 191 -1.50 35.00 -16.83
CA TYR A 191 -2.89 35.32 -16.48
C TYR A 191 -3.05 36.06 -15.14
N LEU A 192 -2.07 35.96 -14.23
CA LEU A 192 -2.12 36.59 -12.90
C LEU A 192 -1.11 37.73 -12.82
N HIS A 193 -1.51 38.92 -13.28
CA HIS A 193 -0.61 40.08 -13.38
C HIS A 193 -0.46 40.88 -12.10
N SER A 194 -1.41 40.78 -11.16
CA SER A 194 -1.40 41.54 -9.91
C SER A 194 -1.00 40.67 -8.71
N PRO A 195 -0.27 41.22 -7.71
CA PRO A 195 0.03 40.49 -6.47
C PRO A 195 -1.22 39.98 -5.75
N ARG A 196 -2.34 40.72 -5.85
CA ARG A 196 -3.63 40.34 -5.27
C ARG A 196 -4.20 39.07 -5.93
N SER A 197 -4.09 38.94 -7.25
CA SER A 197 -4.53 37.75 -7.98
C SER A 197 -3.67 36.52 -7.69
N PHE A 198 -2.39 36.72 -7.33
CA PHE A 198 -1.45 35.65 -6.97
C PHE A 198 -1.60 35.18 -5.51
N ALA A 199 -2.00 36.07 -4.59
CA ALA A 199 -2.03 35.81 -3.15
C ALA A 199 -2.84 34.56 -2.74
N PRO A 200 -4.04 34.27 -3.27
CA PRO A 200 -4.79 33.07 -2.90
C PRO A 200 -4.03 31.77 -3.20
N PHE A 201 -3.31 31.72 -4.33
CA PHE A 201 -2.54 30.54 -4.72
C PHE A 201 -1.31 30.34 -3.82
N VAL A 202 -0.64 31.43 -3.43
CA VAL A 202 0.45 31.37 -2.44
C VAL A 202 -0.06 30.87 -1.11
N VAL A 203 -1.20 31.40 -0.63
CA VAL A 203 -1.81 30.97 0.63
C VAL A 203 -2.14 29.47 0.59
N VAL A 204 -2.79 29.00 -0.49
CA VAL A 204 -3.08 27.57 -0.68
C VAL A 204 -1.79 26.74 -0.71
N ALA A 205 -0.76 27.18 -1.43
CA ALA A 205 0.52 26.47 -1.52
C ALA A 205 1.23 26.38 -0.17
N VAL A 206 1.25 27.46 0.61
CA VAL A 206 1.84 27.52 1.96
C VAL A 206 1.06 26.63 2.92
N ILE A 207 -0.28 26.69 2.92
CA ILE A 207 -1.13 25.84 3.75
C ILE A 207 -0.91 24.36 3.39
N ALA A 208 -0.97 24.01 2.11
CA ALA A 208 -0.79 22.63 1.65
C ALA A 208 0.61 22.10 1.99
N SER A 209 1.66 22.90 1.78
CA SER A 209 3.04 22.52 2.10
C SER A 209 3.27 22.38 3.60
N THR A 210 2.72 23.29 4.41
CA THR A 210 2.81 23.24 5.87
C THR A 210 2.07 22.01 6.40
N TYR A 211 0.87 21.74 5.89
CA TYR A 211 0.09 20.55 6.24
C TYR A 211 0.84 19.26 5.85
N ALA A 212 1.37 19.20 4.62
CA ALA A 212 2.16 18.08 4.14
C ALA A 212 3.41 17.84 5.00
N GLY A 213 4.17 18.89 5.31
CA GLY A 213 5.35 18.83 6.17
C GLY A 213 5.00 18.36 7.58
N ALA A 214 4.00 18.95 8.22
CA ALA A 214 3.56 18.59 9.56
C ALA A 214 3.09 17.12 9.65
N ARG A 215 2.38 16.64 8.64
CA ARG A 215 1.96 15.23 8.54
C ARG A 215 3.13 14.30 8.28
N THR A 216 3.98 14.62 7.31
CA THR A 216 5.12 13.79 6.90
C THR A 216 6.11 13.63 8.05
N ILE A 217 6.54 14.72 8.68
CA ILE A 217 7.52 14.69 9.77
C ILE A 217 7.03 13.81 10.93
N ARG A 218 5.78 14.00 11.36
CA ARG A 218 5.20 13.22 12.45
C ARG A 218 5.11 11.73 12.10
N SER A 219 4.68 11.40 10.90
CA SER A 219 4.60 10.01 10.43
C SER A 219 5.98 9.37 10.34
N TYR A 220 6.94 10.03 9.68
CA TYR A 220 8.31 9.52 9.55
C TYR A 220 8.99 9.34 10.90
N TYR A 221 8.84 10.28 11.82
CA TYR A 221 9.43 10.17 13.16
C TYR A 221 8.93 8.93 13.91
N ARG A 222 7.62 8.68 13.89
CA ARG A 222 7.01 7.50 14.53
C ARG A 222 7.48 6.21 13.88
N HIS A 223 7.37 6.12 12.55
CA HIS A 223 7.74 4.91 11.83
C HIS A 223 9.24 4.64 11.84
N HIS A 224 10.08 5.67 11.96
CA HIS A 224 11.51 5.49 12.18
C HIS A 224 11.76 4.75 13.50
N HIS A 225 11.08 5.13 14.59
CA HIS A 225 11.21 4.46 15.87
C HIS A 225 10.76 2.99 15.77
N ASP A 226 9.55 2.74 15.26
CA ASP A 226 9.00 1.39 15.09
C ASP A 226 9.88 0.53 14.17
N SER A 227 10.43 1.12 13.10
CA SER A 227 11.35 0.46 12.18
C SER A 227 12.67 0.12 12.84
N ASN A 228 13.23 0.99 13.70
CA ASN A 228 14.47 0.69 14.41
C ASN A 228 14.30 -0.48 15.39
N VAL A 229 13.18 -0.51 16.11
CA VAL A 229 12.84 -1.62 17.01
C VAL A 229 12.76 -2.92 16.21
N ARG A 230 11.98 -2.94 15.13
CA ARG A 230 11.85 -4.12 14.26
C ARG A 230 13.18 -4.56 13.64
N LEU A 231 14.02 -3.61 13.19
CA LEU A 231 15.34 -3.93 12.66
C LEU A 231 16.27 -4.52 13.73
N ALA A 232 16.18 -4.03 14.98
CA ALA A 232 16.91 -4.60 16.10
C ALA A 232 16.42 -6.02 16.43
N GLU A 233 15.11 -6.27 16.45
CA GLU A 233 14.54 -7.61 16.66
C GLU A 233 14.94 -8.61 15.56
N LEU A 234 14.89 -8.17 14.29
CA LEU A 234 15.37 -8.96 13.15
C LEU A 234 16.86 -9.33 13.31
N ALA A 235 17.69 -8.37 13.74
CA ALA A 235 19.12 -8.59 13.95
C ALA A 235 19.42 -9.47 15.17
N GLN A 236 18.57 -9.43 16.20
CA GLN A 236 18.70 -10.26 17.40
C GLN A 236 18.17 -11.68 17.20
N THR A 237 17.31 -11.91 16.22
CA THR A 237 16.81 -13.25 15.90
C THR A 237 17.99 -14.13 15.45
N PRO A 238 18.19 -15.32 16.06
CA PRO A 238 19.30 -16.20 15.69
C PRO A 238 19.27 -16.56 14.20
N LYS A 239 20.44 -16.69 13.58
CA LYS A 239 20.55 -17.17 12.18
C LYS A 239 19.87 -18.53 12.04
N GLY A 240 19.11 -18.71 10.96
CA GLY A 240 18.23 -19.86 10.73
C GLY A 240 16.92 -19.83 11.53
N GLY A 241 16.76 -18.90 12.48
CA GLY A 241 15.55 -18.71 13.26
C GLY A 241 14.37 -18.17 12.44
N VAL A 242 13.20 -18.13 13.07
CA VAL A 242 11.97 -17.58 12.52
C VAL A 242 11.63 -16.31 13.28
N TYR A 243 11.52 -15.18 12.58
CA TYR A 243 11.04 -13.93 13.16
C TYR A 243 9.57 -13.75 12.84
N THR A 244 8.74 -13.42 13.84
CA THR A 244 7.35 -13.03 13.61
C THR A 244 7.19 -11.54 13.82
N ALA A 245 6.89 -10.83 12.74
CA ALA A 245 6.66 -9.40 12.79
C ALA A 245 5.20 -9.10 13.09
N ASP A 246 4.94 -8.41 14.20
CA ASP A 246 3.62 -7.86 14.48
C ASP A 246 3.35 -6.66 13.56
N ALA A 247 2.12 -6.56 13.04
CA ALA A 247 1.73 -5.42 12.21
C ALA A 247 1.86 -4.10 12.97
N TRP A 248 2.30 -3.05 12.28
CA TRP A 248 2.32 -1.70 12.83
C TRP A 248 0.95 -1.29 13.38
N ALA A 249 0.92 -0.62 14.52
CA ALA A 249 -0.33 -0.18 15.16
C ALA A 249 -1.14 0.79 14.28
N GLN A 250 -0.45 1.59 13.47
CA GLN A 250 -1.08 2.42 12.44
C GLN A 250 -1.15 1.61 11.15
N VAL A 251 -2.37 1.28 10.74
CA VAL A 251 -2.60 0.39 9.59
C VAL A 251 -3.32 1.10 8.44
N ASN A 252 -4.00 2.22 8.72
CA ASN A 252 -4.73 2.92 7.68
C ASN A 252 -3.73 3.49 6.66
N GLU A 253 -3.85 3.01 5.43
CA GLU A 253 -3.13 3.56 4.30
C GLU A 253 -3.55 5.03 4.14
N THR A 254 -2.56 5.91 4.18
CA THR A 254 -2.73 7.33 3.94
C THR A 254 -1.77 7.76 2.84
N TRP A 255 -1.91 8.98 2.35
CA TRP A 255 -0.94 9.54 1.41
C TRP A 255 0.50 9.56 1.96
N TRP A 256 0.66 9.52 3.28
CA TRP A 256 1.94 9.59 3.99
C TRP A 256 2.46 8.23 4.45
N PHE A 257 1.67 7.17 4.32
CA PHE A 257 1.98 5.84 4.83
C PHE A 257 1.21 4.78 4.05
N LEU A 258 1.94 3.93 3.33
CA LEU A 258 1.36 2.95 2.40
C LEU A 258 1.12 1.57 3.02
N GLY A 259 1.21 1.44 4.35
CA GLY A 259 1.04 0.16 5.05
C GLY A 259 2.37 -0.51 5.41
N ASP A 260 2.25 -1.67 6.06
CA ASP A 260 3.38 -2.45 6.56
C ASP A 260 4.05 -3.26 5.45
N ASP A 261 5.37 -3.10 5.31
CA ASP A 261 6.18 -3.79 4.29
C ASP A 261 6.07 -5.31 4.38
N PHE A 262 5.91 -5.88 5.58
CA PHE A 262 5.83 -7.32 5.76
C PHE A 262 4.47 -7.92 5.43
N ARG A 263 3.50 -7.10 4.96
CA ARG A 263 2.33 -7.62 4.22
C ARG A 263 2.74 -8.32 2.92
N ASP A 264 3.79 -7.83 2.26
CA ASP A 264 4.30 -8.40 1.01
C ASP A 264 5.22 -9.58 1.31
N GLN A 265 4.83 -10.77 0.84
CA GLN A 265 5.61 -11.99 1.01
C GLN A 265 7.04 -11.86 0.45
N LYS A 266 7.23 -11.20 -0.69
CA LYS A 266 8.57 -11.05 -1.29
C LYS A 266 9.48 -10.20 -0.40
N LYS A 267 8.94 -9.19 0.27
CA LYS A 267 9.70 -8.37 1.22
C LYS A 267 10.07 -9.15 2.48
N ARG A 268 9.18 -10.04 2.95
CA ARG A 268 9.49 -10.97 4.06
C ARG A 268 10.63 -11.92 3.70
N GLU A 269 10.60 -12.50 2.51
CA GLU A 269 11.66 -13.39 2.01
C GLU A 269 12.99 -12.64 1.83
N LEU A 270 12.95 -11.41 1.31
CA LEU A 270 14.14 -10.57 1.19
C LEU A 270 14.74 -10.25 2.56
N ALA A 271 13.91 -9.88 3.54
CA ALA A 271 14.37 -9.64 4.90
C ALA A 271 14.93 -10.91 5.54
N ALA A 272 14.24 -12.05 5.40
CA ALA A 272 14.74 -13.34 5.90
C ALA A 272 16.12 -13.66 5.33
N LYS A 273 16.29 -13.53 4.00
CA LYS A 273 17.59 -13.72 3.34
C LYS A 273 18.66 -12.76 3.84
N TYR A 274 18.33 -11.47 3.97
CA TYR A 274 19.27 -10.44 4.40
C TYR A 274 19.78 -10.68 5.83
N PHE A 275 18.90 -11.04 6.76
CA PHE A 275 19.25 -11.32 8.16
C PHE A 275 19.70 -12.77 8.41
N GLY A 276 19.73 -13.62 7.37
CA GLY A 276 20.09 -15.04 7.50
C GLY A 276 19.08 -15.86 8.31
N LEU A 277 17.80 -15.50 8.25
CA LEU A 277 16.68 -16.18 8.91
C LEU A 277 16.09 -17.24 7.98
N SER A 278 15.48 -18.29 8.54
CA SER A 278 14.75 -19.28 7.73
C SER A 278 13.44 -18.69 7.20
N ARG A 279 12.78 -17.84 8.00
CA ARG A 279 11.53 -17.21 7.62
C ARG A 279 11.23 -15.94 8.41
N VAL A 280 10.56 -15.00 7.76
CA VAL A 280 9.83 -13.90 8.42
C VAL A 280 8.34 -14.16 8.26
N LEU A 281 7.65 -14.27 9.38
CA LEU A 281 6.19 -14.39 9.47
C LEU A 281 5.60 -13.00 9.73
N PHE A 282 4.35 -12.79 9.34
CA PHE A 282 3.65 -11.53 9.57
C PHE A 282 2.36 -11.78 10.33
N ARG A 283 2.26 -11.12 11.48
CA ARG A 283 1.10 -11.15 12.35
C ARG A 283 0.32 -9.87 12.16
N GLY A 284 -0.42 -9.84 11.07
CA GLY A 284 -1.29 -8.75 10.69
C GLY A 284 -2.44 -9.26 9.84
N SER A 285 -3.35 -8.34 9.51
CA SER A 285 -4.45 -8.68 8.60
C SER A 285 -3.90 -9.01 7.22
N ASP A 286 -4.03 -10.27 6.83
CA ASP A 286 -3.71 -10.79 5.51
C ASP A 286 -4.98 -11.46 4.98
N LEU A 287 -5.55 -10.96 3.88
CA LEU A 287 -6.80 -11.50 3.33
C LEU A 287 -6.60 -12.90 2.74
N TRP A 288 -5.35 -13.23 2.39
CA TRP A 288 -4.97 -14.46 1.71
C TRP A 288 -4.37 -15.49 2.67
N ALA A 289 -4.34 -15.19 3.97
CA ALA A 289 -3.85 -16.13 4.97
C ALA A 289 -5.00 -16.84 5.69
N THR A 290 -4.73 -18.03 6.21
CA THR A 290 -5.65 -18.83 7.00
C THR A 290 -6.09 -18.06 8.25
N LEU A 291 -7.39 -17.94 8.48
CA LEU A 291 -7.99 -17.14 9.56
C LEU A 291 -7.52 -15.67 9.58
N GLY A 292 -7.01 -15.19 8.44
CA GLY A 292 -6.58 -13.82 8.23
C GLY A 292 -5.19 -13.47 8.77
N VAL A 293 -4.36 -14.45 9.14
CA VAL A 293 -3.01 -14.22 9.71
C VAL A 293 -1.99 -15.19 9.13
N SER A 294 -0.84 -14.69 8.65
CA SER A 294 0.15 -15.49 7.90
C SER A 294 0.97 -16.46 8.76
N ASP A 295 0.97 -16.31 10.10
CA ASP A 295 1.67 -17.19 11.03
C ASP A 295 0.82 -18.36 11.54
N VAL A 296 -0.42 -18.48 11.07
CA VAL A 296 -1.35 -19.54 11.47
C VAL A 296 -1.27 -20.74 10.52
N LYS A 297 -1.29 -21.94 11.09
CA LYS A 297 -1.46 -23.21 10.39
C LYS A 297 -2.59 -23.99 11.08
N LEU A 298 -3.50 -24.54 10.28
CA LEU A 298 -4.46 -25.52 10.76
C LEU A 298 -3.80 -26.90 10.71
N MET A 299 -3.83 -27.60 11.83
CA MET A 299 -3.33 -28.98 11.92
C MET A 299 -4.47 -29.90 12.30
N MET A 300 -4.57 -31.03 11.61
CA MET A 300 -5.53 -32.05 11.95
C MET A 300 -4.91 -33.07 12.88
N SER A 301 -5.67 -33.49 13.89
CA SER A 301 -5.32 -34.57 14.80
C SER A 301 -6.50 -35.52 14.84
N TYR A 302 -6.32 -36.78 14.49
CA TYR A 302 -7.39 -37.77 14.44
C TYR A 302 -7.03 -39.02 15.23
N THR A 303 -8.07 -39.74 15.67
CA THR A 303 -7.96 -41.04 16.34
C THR A 303 -8.92 -42.01 15.65
N PHE A 304 -8.42 -43.20 15.33
CA PHE A 304 -9.17 -44.27 14.68
C PHE A 304 -9.27 -45.51 15.58
N ASP A 305 -10.35 -46.28 15.40
CA ASP A 305 -10.52 -47.61 15.98
C ASP A 305 -10.90 -48.64 14.89
N PRO A 306 -10.06 -49.66 14.62
CA PRO A 306 -8.71 -49.83 15.16
C PRO A 306 -7.75 -48.73 14.67
N GLY A 307 -6.66 -48.49 15.41
CA GLY A 307 -5.66 -47.50 15.02
C GLY A 307 -5.07 -47.79 13.63
N LEU A 308 -4.90 -46.73 12.82
CA LEU A 308 -4.30 -46.81 11.48
C LEU A 308 -2.78 -46.55 11.51
N CYS A 309 -2.06 -47.09 10.53
CA CYS A 309 -0.65 -46.78 10.33
C CYS A 309 -0.46 -45.34 9.79
N ILE A 310 0.55 -44.63 10.28
CA ILE A 310 0.81 -43.22 9.98
C ILE A 310 0.99 -42.95 8.47
N ASP A 311 1.60 -43.87 7.73
CA ASP A 311 1.90 -43.69 6.31
C ASP A 311 0.64 -43.59 5.43
N GLU A 312 -0.47 -44.20 5.87
CA GLU A 312 -1.76 -44.08 5.18
C GLU A 312 -2.39 -42.70 5.40
N LEU A 313 -2.02 -42.05 6.51
CA LEU A 313 -2.68 -40.85 7.02
C LEU A 313 -2.10 -39.54 6.46
N GLU A 314 -0.84 -39.53 6.01
CA GLU A 314 -0.19 -38.34 5.41
C GLU A 314 -0.93 -37.81 4.17
N ARG A 315 -1.74 -38.65 3.51
CA ARG A 315 -2.51 -38.28 2.31
C ARG A 315 -3.74 -37.43 2.61
N PHE A 316 -4.16 -37.35 3.86
CA PHE A 316 -5.44 -36.76 4.24
C PHE A 316 -5.32 -35.43 4.96
N ASP A 317 -4.20 -34.72 4.80
CA ASP A 317 -4.01 -33.41 5.42
C ASP A 317 -4.90 -32.35 4.73
N LEU A 318 -5.37 -31.35 5.49
CA LEU A 318 -6.24 -30.32 4.95
C LEU A 318 -5.43 -29.55 3.91
N LYS A 319 -5.90 -29.50 2.67
CA LYS A 319 -5.26 -28.64 1.65
C LYS A 319 -5.12 -27.23 2.21
N PRO A 320 -4.01 -26.52 1.93
CA PRO A 320 -3.78 -25.18 2.47
C PRO A 320 -5.00 -24.28 2.29
N TYR A 321 -5.67 -23.94 3.39
CA TYR A 321 -6.86 -23.10 3.33
C TYR A 321 -6.45 -21.64 3.29
N ILE A 322 -6.95 -20.91 2.29
CA ILE A 322 -6.74 -19.49 2.10
C ILE A 322 -8.04 -18.75 2.43
N GLY A 323 -7.98 -17.82 3.38
CA GLY A 323 -9.10 -16.94 3.71
C GLY A 323 -9.50 -16.93 5.19
N ARG A 324 -10.62 -16.28 5.47
CA ARG A 324 -11.13 -15.99 6.83
C ARG A 324 -12.48 -16.65 7.14
N ASP A 325 -13.07 -17.31 6.16
CA ASP A 325 -14.42 -17.84 6.28
C ASP A 325 -14.40 -19.16 7.05
N VAL A 326 -14.75 -19.06 8.34
CA VAL A 326 -14.80 -20.20 9.25
C VAL A 326 -15.81 -21.26 8.78
N ALA A 327 -16.93 -20.85 8.17
CA ALA A 327 -17.92 -21.81 7.65
C ALA A 327 -17.37 -22.58 6.46
N ALA A 328 -16.67 -21.91 5.54
CA ALA A 328 -16.01 -22.58 4.43
C ALA A 328 -14.93 -23.57 4.92
N ILE A 329 -14.21 -23.24 5.99
CA ILE A 329 -13.27 -24.19 6.64
C ILE A 329 -14.03 -25.40 7.20
N HIS A 330 -15.17 -25.18 7.87
CA HIS A 330 -15.99 -26.28 8.40
C HIS A 330 -16.50 -27.21 7.30
N HIS A 331 -16.96 -26.67 6.18
CA HIS A 331 -17.36 -27.47 5.03
C HIS A 331 -16.21 -28.32 4.48
N GLN A 332 -15.04 -27.71 4.25
CA GLN A 332 -13.88 -28.46 3.78
C GLN A 332 -13.42 -29.53 4.80
N PHE A 333 -13.56 -29.25 6.09
CA PHE A 333 -13.26 -30.21 7.14
C PHE A 333 -14.22 -31.41 7.12
N LEU A 334 -15.53 -31.18 6.93
CA LEU A 334 -16.51 -32.25 6.75
C LEU A 334 -16.27 -33.07 5.48
N ASP A 335 -15.92 -32.42 4.37
CA ASP A 335 -15.57 -33.11 3.13
C ASP A 335 -14.36 -34.02 3.33
N THR A 336 -13.36 -33.54 4.09
CA THR A 336 -12.16 -34.32 4.45
C THR A 336 -12.52 -35.52 5.33
N ILE A 337 -13.42 -35.35 6.30
CA ILE A 337 -13.94 -36.46 7.13
C ILE A 337 -14.65 -37.51 6.26
N ALA A 338 -15.52 -37.07 5.35
CA ALA A 338 -16.24 -37.97 4.44
C ALA A 338 -15.31 -38.69 3.44
N GLU A 339 -14.24 -38.04 2.99
CA GLU A 339 -13.19 -38.68 2.18
C GLU A 339 -12.40 -39.72 2.99
N LEU A 340 -12.00 -39.36 4.22
CA LEU A 340 -11.31 -40.26 5.14
C LEU A 340 -12.13 -41.52 5.45
N GLN A 341 -13.39 -41.35 5.86
CA GLN A 341 -14.28 -42.47 6.19
C GLN A 341 -14.59 -43.38 4.99
N ARG A 342 -14.49 -42.89 3.76
CA ARG A 342 -14.61 -43.72 2.54
C ARG A 342 -13.33 -44.45 2.18
N SER A 343 -12.20 -43.94 2.62
CA SER A 343 -10.88 -44.44 2.22
C SER A 343 -10.29 -45.45 3.21
N THR A 344 -10.89 -45.62 4.38
CA THR A 344 -10.46 -46.57 5.40
C THR A 344 -11.63 -47.40 5.92
N THR A 345 -11.35 -48.63 6.36
CA THR A 345 -12.30 -49.49 7.07
C THR A 345 -12.32 -49.23 8.58
N ALA A 346 -11.36 -48.47 9.12
CA ALA A 346 -11.34 -48.10 10.51
C ALA A 346 -12.37 -47.00 10.81
N THR A 347 -12.95 -47.04 12.01
CA THR A 347 -13.93 -46.04 12.44
C THR A 347 -13.20 -44.80 12.96
N LEU A 348 -13.49 -43.63 12.40
CA LEU A 348 -12.99 -42.36 12.91
C LEU A 348 -13.72 -42.00 14.22
N ASP A 349 -13.01 -42.09 15.35
CA ASP A 349 -13.56 -41.76 16.67
C ASP A 349 -13.57 -40.24 16.89
N THR A 350 -12.39 -39.62 16.71
CA THR A 350 -12.21 -38.17 16.87
C THR A 350 -11.37 -37.56 15.76
N MET A 351 -11.67 -36.32 15.39
CA MET A 351 -10.83 -35.50 14.51
C MET A 351 -10.90 -34.04 14.95
N ASP A 352 -9.77 -33.46 15.32
CA ASP A 352 -9.64 -32.08 15.78
C ASP A 352 -8.94 -31.25 14.69
N LEU A 353 -9.50 -30.10 14.33
CA LEU A 353 -8.86 -29.08 13.48
C LEU A 353 -8.31 -27.97 14.38
N VAL A 354 -7.04 -28.10 14.76
CA VAL A 354 -6.37 -27.25 15.76
C VAL A 354 -5.68 -26.06 15.09
N VAL A 355 -5.86 -24.88 15.67
CA VAL A 355 -5.12 -23.67 15.31
C VAL A 355 -3.74 -23.72 15.95
N THR A 356 -2.70 -23.69 15.13
CA THR A 356 -1.31 -23.65 15.58
C THR A 356 -0.58 -22.46 14.99
N PHE A 357 0.43 -21.98 15.71
CA PHE A 357 1.24 -20.84 15.30
C PHE A 357 2.62 -21.33 14.88
N ARG A 358 3.11 -20.81 13.75
CA ARG A 358 4.46 -21.10 13.24
C ARG A 358 5.55 -20.35 14.01
N GLY A 359 5.18 -19.30 14.76
CA GLY A 359 6.07 -18.59 15.68
C GLY A 359 5.50 -18.60 17.10
N THR A 360 5.99 -17.70 17.97
CA THR A 360 5.52 -17.57 19.36
C THR A 360 4.00 -17.35 19.40
N PRO A 361 3.19 -18.23 20.02
CA PRO A 361 1.75 -18.05 20.08
C PRO A 361 1.37 -16.71 20.72
N PRO A 362 0.34 -16.00 20.22
CA PRO A 362 -0.18 -14.82 20.89
C PRO A 362 -0.83 -15.20 22.22
N VAL A 363 -1.08 -14.22 23.08
CA VAL A 363 -1.84 -14.43 24.31
C VAL A 363 -3.28 -14.80 23.95
N LEU A 364 -3.70 -16.01 24.31
CA LEU A 364 -5.04 -16.54 24.07
C LEU A 364 -5.70 -16.92 25.40
N PRO A 365 -7.05 -16.95 25.49
CA PRO A 365 -7.74 -17.32 26.71
C PRO A 365 -7.44 -18.76 27.16
N ARG A 366 -7.12 -19.64 26.22
CA ARG A 366 -6.76 -21.05 26.43
C ARG A 366 -5.60 -21.43 25.53
N ALA A 367 -4.83 -22.43 25.95
CA ALA A 367 -3.68 -22.94 25.19
C ALA A 367 -4.11 -23.66 23.90
N LYS A 368 -5.23 -24.39 23.95
CA LYS A 368 -5.78 -25.10 22.78
C LYS A 368 -6.90 -24.30 22.14
N THR A 369 -6.74 -24.01 20.86
CA THR A 369 -7.73 -23.32 20.03
C THR A 369 -8.08 -24.20 18.84
N TYR A 370 -9.38 -24.41 18.63
CA TYR A 370 -9.94 -25.25 17.58
C TYR A 370 -10.65 -24.38 16.56
N VAL A 371 -10.69 -24.81 15.31
CA VAL A 371 -11.66 -24.29 14.34
C VAL A 371 -12.88 -25.20 14.32
N ALA A 372 -12.66 -26.51 14.35
CA ALA A 372 -13.68 -27.54 14.35
C ALA A 372 -13.17 -28.78 15.08
N ARG A 373 -14.10 -29.59 15.54
CA ARG A 373 -13.85 -30.90 16.15
C ARG A 373 -14.96 -31.85 15.74
N TRP A 374 -14.61 -33.08 15.43
CA TRP A 374 -15.53 -34.17 15.17
C TRP A 374 -15.36 -35.21 16.27
N ARG A 375 -16.47 -35.64 16.89
CA ARG A 375 -16.48 -36.72 17.87
C ARG A 375 -17.74 -37.55 17.70
N GLN A 376 -17.59 -38.86 17.62
CA GLN A 376 -18.72 -39.81 17.65
C GLN A 376 -19.85 -39.43 16.67
N GLY A 377 -19.48 -39.08 15.43
CA GLY A 377 -20.47 -38.75 14.39
C GLY A 377 -21.01 -37.32 14.43
N THR A 378 -20.54 -36.47 15.34
CA THR A 378 -21.04 -35.09 15.52
C THR A 378 -19.93 -34.06 15.32
N LEU A 379 -20.21 -33.02 14.54
CA LEU A 379 -19.34 -31.86 14.40
C LEU A 379 -19.60 -30.84 15.51
N GLU A 380 -18.56 -30.56 16.29
CA GLU A 380 -18.45 -29.39 17.16
C GLU A 380 -17.67 -28.29 16.42
N GLY A 381 -18.40 -27.38 15.77
CA GLY A 381 -17.87 -26.20 15.12
C GLY A 381 -18.94 -25.11 15.11
N PHE A 382 -18.55 -23.86 15.35
CA PHE A 382 -19.50 -22.75 15.47
C PHE A 382 -19.11 -21.63 14.53
N THR A 383 -20.08 -21.08 13.80
CA THR A 383 -19.86 -19.89 12.96
C THR A 383 -20.71 -18.74 13.48
N ALA A 384 -20.05 -17.71 13.99
CA ALA A 384 -20.72 -16.46 14.35
C ALA A 384 -20.83 -15.55 13.14
N SER A 385 -21.85 -14.67 13.13
CA SER A 385 -21.99 -13.63 12.11
C SER A 385 -21.65 -12.26 12.68
N HIS A 386 -21.26 -11.34 11.79
CA HIS A 386 -20.89 -9.97 12.16
C HIS A 386 -21.69 -8.95 11.34
N GLY A 387 -22.09 -7.86 12.00
CA GLY A 387 -22.79 -6.75 11.39
C GLY A 387 -22.37 -5.40 11.96
N ARG A 388 -22.77 -4.32 11.30
CA ARG A 388 -22.58 -2.94 11.76
C ARG A 388 -23.88 -2.34 12.26
N ILE A 389 -23.84 -1.59 13.36
CA ILE A 389 -25.00 -0.84 13.87
C ILE A 389 -25.04 0.54 13.19
N GLY A 390 -25.84 0.67 12.14
CA GLY A 390 -25.99 1.93 11.42
C GLY A 390 -24.65 2.52 10.97
N ARG A 391 -24.41 3.80 11.27
CA ARG A 391 -23.16 4.51 10.95
C ARG A 391 -22.15 4.57 12.11
N THR A 392 -22.45 4.01 13.27
CA THR A 392 -21.56 4.11 14.44
C THR A 392 -20.30 3.24 14.29
N LYS A 393 -19.36 3.40 15.25
CA LYS A 393 -18.19 2.53 15.39
C LYS A 393 -18.54 1.18 16.03
N ASP A 394 -19.77 1.02 16.53
CA ASP A 394 -20.22 -0.21 17.12
C ASP A 394 -20.39 -1.30 16.07
N ARG A 395 -20.12 -2.52 16.51
CA ARG A 395 -20.20 -3.74 15.74
C ARG A 395 -21.01 -4.74 16.54
N ILE A 396 -21.78 -5.57 15.84
CA ILE A 396 -22.53 -6.66 16.43
C ILE A 396 -21.87 -7.97 16.04
N ILE A 397 -21.73 -8.86 17.00
CA ILE A 397 -21.52 -10.30 16.80
C ILE A 397 -22.80 -11.02 17.18
N LYS A 398 -23.31 -11.88 16.31
CA LYS A 398 -24.41 -12.79 16.63
C LYS A 398 -23.89 -14.22 16.63
N LEU A 399 -24.07 -14.90 17.75
CA LEU A 399 -23.69 -16.30 17.91
C LEU A 399 -24.79 -17.24 17.38
N PRO A 400 -24.42 -18.44 16.90
CA PRO A 400 -25.39 -19.42 16.46
C PRO A 400 -26.10 -20.08 17.68
N PRO A 401 -27.37 -20.50 17.56
CA PRO A 401 -28.18 -21.01 18.69
C PRO A 401 -27.52 -22.17 19.47
N GLU A 402 -26.79 -23.04 18.77
CA GLU A 402 -26.08 -24.18 19.33
C GLU A 402 -25.04 -23.73 20.35
N LEU A 403 -24.38 -22.59 20.11
CA LEU A 403 -23.41 -22.01 21.03
C LEU A 403 -24.07 -21.25 22.19
N VAL A 404 -25.23 -20.63 21.94
CA VAL A 404 -26.02 -19.93 22.97
C VAL A 404 -26.47 -20.91 24.06
N ALA A 405 -26.87 -22.12 23.67
CA ALA A 405 -27.28 -23.18 24.59
C ALA A 405 -26.17 -23.70 25.52
N ARG A 406 -24.89 -23.47 25.19
CA ARG A 406 -23.74 -24.00 25.95
C ARG A 406 -23.22 -23.09 27.07
N ASP A 407 -23.64 -21.81 27.11
CA ASP A 407 -23.22 -20.81 28.13
C ASP A 407 -21.70 -20.63 28.30
N TRP A 408 -20.97 -20.64 27.19
CA TRP A 408 -19.51 -20.49 27.14
C TRP A 408 -19.06 -19.04 27.24
N ASP A 409 -17.81 -18.81 27.66
CA ASP A 409 -17.24 -17.46 27.64
C ASP A 409 -16.92 -17.06 26.20
N THR A 410 -17.38 -15.88 25.78
CA THR A 410 -17.08 -15.34 24.45
C THR A 410 -16.05 -14.22 24.57
N TYR A 411 -14.90 -14.41 23.93
CA TYR A 411 -13.80 -13.44 23.87
C TYR A 411 -13.69 -12.82 22.49
N LEU A 412 -13.25 -11.57 22.46
CA LEU A 412 -12.78 -10.89 21.27
C LEU A 412 -11.27 -10.67 21.39
N VAL A 413 -10.51 -11.15 20.42
CA VAL A 413 -9.04 -11.13 20.44
C VAL A 413 -8.54 -10.36 19.24
N ALA A 414 -7.91 -9.20 19.45
CA ALA A 414 -7.09 -8.57 18.43
C ALA A 414 -5.73 -9.25 18.42
N ILE A 415 -5.38 -9.97 17.35
CA ILE A 415 -4.20 -10.84 17.31
C ILE A 415 -2.91 -10.08 17.68
N GLY A 416 -2.22 -10.55 18.73
CA GLY A 416 -1.06 -9.88 19.34
C GLY A 416 -1.40 -8.92 20.50
N ASP A 417 -2.59 -9.00 21.07
CA ASP A 417 -3.06 -8.19 22.20
C ASP A 417 -3.84 -9.06 23.19
N THR A 418 -4.11 -8.53 24.38
CA THR A 418 -4.82 -9.25 25.43
C THR A 418 -6.28 -9.51 25.03
N PRO A 419 -6.78 -10.76 25.16
CA PRO A 419 -8.18 -11.09 24.94
C PRO A 419 -9.14 -10.24 25.79
N ARG A 420 -10.25 -9.79 25.21
CA ARG A 420 -11.33 -9.10 25.94
C ARG A 420 -12.55 -10.00 26.05
N LEU A 421 -13.02 -10.25 27.27
CA LEU A 421 -14.27 -10.97 27.50
C LEU A 421 -15.46 -10.07 27.08
N LEU A 422 -16.30 -10.57 26.17
CA LEU A 422 -17.55 -9.92 25.78
C LEU A 422 -18.71 -10.31 26.69
N GLY A 423 -18.70 -11.54 27.21
CA GLY A 423 -19.72 -12.08 28.11
C GLY A 423 -19.96 -13.57 27.88
N LYS A 424 -21.09 -14.06 28.37
CA LYS A 424 -21.53 -15.45 28.19
C LYS A 424 -22.29 -15.65 26.90
N SER A 425 -22.09 -16.78 26.22
CA SER A 425 -22.71 -17.08 24.93
C SER A 425 -24.23 -17.14 24.99
N SER A 426 -24.80 -17.39 26.16
CA SER A 426 -26.24 -17.33 26.44
C SER A 426 -26.89 -15.99 26.10
N ALA A 427 -26.11 -14.90 26.03
CA ALA A 427 -26.60 -13.60 25.55
C ALA A 427 -26.97 -13.61 24.05
N GLY A 428 -26.36 -14.50 23.26
CA GLY A 428 -26.59 -14.67 21.82
C GLY A 428 -26.09 -13.54 20.91
N THR A 429 -26.05 -12.30 21.40
CA THR A 429 -25.60 -11.13 20.65
C THR A 429 -24.73 -10.24 21.51
N PHE A 430 -23.61 -9.76 20.95
CA PHE A 430 -22.70 -8.82 21.61
C PHE A 430 -22.50 -7.58 20.77
N THR A 431 -22.46 -6.43 21.44
CA THR A 431 -22.04 -5.16 20.84
C THR A 431 -20.65 -4.81 21.33
N TYR A 432 -19.77 -4.38 20.43
CA TYR A 432 -18.42 -3.93 20.79
C TYR A 432 -17.95 -2.82 19.87
N GLN A 433 -16.94 -2.09 20.33
CA GLN A 433 -16.15 -1.18 19.49
C GLN A 433 -14.76 -1.76 19.28
N PRO A 434 -14.31 -1.92 18.03
CA PRO A 434 -12.91 -2.25 17.76
C PRO A 434 -12.01 -1.20 18.42
N TRP A 435 -10.92 -1.62 19.05
CA TRP A 435 -10.02 -0.71 19.78
C TRP A 435 -8.69 -0.44 19.07
N ARG A 436 -8.34 -1.25 18.06
CA ARG A 436 -7.24 -0.98 17.14
C ARG A 436 -7.55 -1.52 15.74
N THR A 437 -6.83 -1.04 14.73
CA THR A 437 -6.93 -1.65 13.40
C THR A 437 -6.12 -2.94 13.39
N ALA A 438 -6.75 -4.10 13.27
CA ALA A 438 -6.09 -5.41 13.38
C ALA A 438 -6.95 -6.53 12.77
N GLN A 439 -6.38 -7.74 12.71
CA GLN A 439 -7.16 -8.97 12.57
C GLN A 439 -7.73 -9.36 13.94
N TYR A 440 -9.02 -9.65 13.98
CA TYR A 440 -9.76 -10.02 15.17
C TYR A 440 -10.29 -11.44 15.04
N TRP A 441 -10.22 -12.20 16.13
CA TRP A 441 -10.93 -13.46 16.29
C TRP A 441 -11.99 -13.34 17.37
N VAL A 442 -13.16 -13.92 17.11
CA VAL A 442 -14.15 -14.22 18.14
C VAL A 442 -13.89 -15.64 18.58
N LEU A 443 -13.62 -15.82 19.87
CA LEU A 443 -13.38 -17.12 20.48
C LEU A 443 -14.51 -17.46 21.43
N ALA A 444 -15.03 -18.67 21.35
CA ALA A 444 -15.95 -19.20 22.35
C ALA A 444 -15.26 -20.30 23.13
N CYS A 445 -15.16 -20.14 24.46
CA CYS A 445 -14.30 -20.94 25.29
C CYS A 445 -15.04 -21.54 26.48
N ASP A 446 -14.75 -22.81 26.77
CA ASP A 446 -15.11 -23.47 28.01
C ASP A 446 -13.89 -23.54 28.97
N ALA A 447 -13.87 -24.49 29.89
CA ALA A 447 -12.75 -24.71 30.79
C ALA A 447 -11.49 -25.22 30.06
N ASP A 448 -11.67 -26.01 29.00
CA ASP A 448 -10.61 -26.84 28.41
C ASP A 448 -10.14 -26.34 27.03
N ALA A 449 -11.01 -25.66 26.29
CA ALA A 449 -10.82 -25.32 24.88
C ALA A 449 -11.43 -23.98 24.49
N CYS A 450 -10.92 -23.42 23.39
CA CYS A 450 -11.55 -22.31 22.68
C CYS A 450 -11.83 -22.72 21.23
N PHE A 451 -12.93 -22.23 20.67
CA PHE A 451 -13.25 -22.35 19.24
C PHE A 451 -13.18 -20.99 18.56
N VAL A 452 -12.49 -20.90 17.42
CA VAL A 452 -12.54 -19.73 16.54
C VAL A 452 -13.88 -19.73 15.83
N THR A 453 -14.78 -18.85 16.23
CA THR A 453 -16.14 -18.79 15.67
C THR A 453 -16.26 -17.77 14.54
N LEU A 454 -15.34 -16.81 14.48
CA LEU A 454 -15.30 -15.79 13.44
C LEU A 454 -13.91 -15.17 13.35
N ALA A 455 -13.42 -14.95 12.13
CA ALA A 455 -12.21 -14.19 11.85
C ALA A 455 -12.55 -12.97 10.98
N LEU A 456 -12.20 -11.77 11.45
CA LEU A 456 -12.59 -10.52 10.78
C LEU A 456 -11.49 -9.45 10.88
N HIS A 457 -11.56 -8.44 10.02
CA HIS A 457 -10.67 -7.28 10.07
C HIS A 457 -11.45 -6.01 10.33
N HIS A 458 -10.94 -5.18 11.24
CA HIS A 458 -11.43 -3.82 11.44
C HIS A 458 -10.36 -2.82 11.07
N SER A 459 -10.79 -1.77 10.37
CA SER A 459 -10.10 -0.48 10.19
C SER A 459 -10.89 0.59 10.94
N ILE A 460 -10.24 1.28 11.89
CA ILE A 460 -10.84 2.27 12.81
C ILE A 460 -10.71 3.69 12.29
#